data_AF-A0A1F7SYP8-F1
#
_entry.id   AF-A0A1F7SYP8-F1
#
_cell.length_a   1.000
_cell.length_b   1.000
_cell.length_c   1.000
_cell.angle_alpha   90.00
_cell.angle_beta   90.00
_cell.angle_gamma   90.00
#
_symmetry.space_group_name_H-M   'P 1'
#
loop_
_entity.id
_entity.type
_entity.pdbx_description
1 polymer ?
#
loop_
_entity_poly.entity_id
_entity_poly.type
_entity_poly.pdbx_seq_one_letter_code
_entity_poly.pdbx_strand_id
1 'polypeptide(L)' 'MTPRLYHLITAAVFSVVAIFHAARIVFGWPAVIGGWAAPMGLSWAAFFISALLAWWGFRLGGR' A
#
# COMPACT_ATOMS: atom_id res chain seq x y z
N MET A 1 8.71 17.84 11.86
CA MET A 1 8.59 16.37 12.05
C MET A 1 9.99 15.77 12.13
N THR A 2 10.21 14.76 12.98
CA THR A 2 11.50 14.05 13.01
C THR A 2 11.58 13.02 11.87
N PRO A 3 12.76 12.70 11.33
CA PRO A 3 12.90 11.68 10.28
C PRO A 3 12.32 10.32 10.70
N ARG A 4 12.49 9.93 11.97
CA ARG A 4 11.91 8.71 12.54
C ARG A 4 10.39 8.68 12.43
N LEU A 5 9.73 9.76 12.88
CA LEU A 5 8.27 9.84 12.85
C LEU A 5 7.74 9.87 11.41
N TYR A 6 8.43 10.56 10.51
CA TYR A 6 8.12 10.54 9.09
C TYR A 6 8.11 9.11 8.54
N HIS A 7 9.18 8.34 8.75
CA HIS A 7 9.26 6.96 8.27
C HIS A 7 8.18 6.05 8.85
N LEU A 8 7.83 6.19 10.13
CA LEU A 8 6.77 5.41 10.76
C LEU A 8 5.39 5.75 10.19
N ILE A 9 5.09 7.02 9.96
CA ILE A 9 3.82 7.45 9.33
C ILE A 9 3.76 6.93 7.89
N THR A 10 4.84 7.09 7.13
CA THR A 10 4.94 6.55 5.76
C THR A 10 4.71 5.04 5.74
N ALA A 11 5.32 4.29 6.66
CA ALA A 11 5.14 2.85 6.76
C ALA A 11 3.70 2.46 7.06
N ALA A 12 3.05 3.16 8.00
CA ALA A 12 1.66 2.92 8.37
C ALA A 12 0.71 3.17 7.19
N VAL A 13 0.86 4.29 6.48
CA VAL A 13 0.04 4.62 5.31
C VAL A 13 0.19 3.57 4.22
N PHE A 14 1.42 3.19 3.85
CA PHE A 14 1.64 2.17 2.82
C PHE A 14 1.18 0.77 3.25
N SER A 15 1.18 0.46 4.55
CA SER A 15 0.61 -0.80 5.06
C SER A 15 -0.89 -0.87 4.83
N VAL A 16 -1.62 0.21 5.11
CA VAL A 16 -3.06 0.30 4.86
C VAL A 16 -3.35 0.14 3.36
N VAL A 17 -2.58 0.81 2.50
CA VAL A 17 -2.71 0.69 1.04
C VAL A 17 -2.45 -0.75 0.57
N ALA A 18 -1.41 -1.41 1.08
CA ALA A 18 -1.10 -2.79 0.76
C ALA A 18 -2.23 -3.74 1.16
N ILE A 19 -2.80 -3.55 2.35
CA ILE A 19 -3.95 -4.33 2.84
C ILE A 19 -5.17 -4.14 1.94
N PHE A 20 -5.48 -2.92 1.50
CA PHE A 20 -6.59 -2.68 0.57
C PHE A 20 -6.40 -3.41 -0.77
N HIS A 21 -5.19 -3.37 -1.35
CA HIS A 21 -4.92 -4.11 -2.58
C HIS A 21 -4.95 -5.62 -2.38
N ALA A 22 -4.42 -6.12 -1.26
CA ALA A 22 -4.51 -7.55 -0.93
C ALA A 22 -5.97 -8.00 -0.78
N ALA A 23 -6.80 -7.24 -0.06
CA ALA A 23 -8.22 -7.52 0.08
C ALA A 23 -8.91 -7.54 -1.30
N ARG A 24 -8.62 -6.57 -2.16
CA ARG A 24 -9.15 -6.55 -3.52
C ARG A 24 -8.74 -7.80 -4.32
N ILE A 25 -7.48 -8.22 -4.23
CA ILE A 25 -6.97 -9.42 -4.92
C ILE A 25 -7.67 -10.68 -4.41
N VAL A 26 -7.81 -10.84 -3.09
CA VAL A 26 -8.40 -12.03 -2.46
C VAL A 26 -9.90 -12.14 -2.74
N PHE A 27 -10.63 -11.02 -2.62
CA PHE A 27 -12.08 -11.02 -2.76
C PHE A 27 -12.57 -10.72 -4.19
N GLY A 28 -11.68 -10.34 -5.11
CA GLY A 28 -12.03 -10.06 -6.50
C GLY A 28 -12.88 -8.82 -6.71
N TRP A 29 -12.83 -7.83 -5.81
CA TRP A 29 -13.73 -6.67 -5.86
C TRP A 29 -13.46 -5.77 -7.08
N PRO A 30 -14.53 -5.27 -7.74
CA PRO A 30 -14.39 -4.24 -8.75
C PRO A 30 -13.91 -2.94 -8.09
N ALA A 31 -12.91 -2.29 -8.69
CA ALA A 31 -12.50 -0.95 -8.33
C ALA A 31 -12.85 -0.03 -9.51
N VAL A 32 -13.87 0.80 -9.35
CA VAL A 32 -14.36 1.70 -10.40
C VAL A 32 -14.14 3.14 -9.96
N ILE A 33 -13.41 3.90 -10.77
CA ILE A 33 -13.09 5.31 -10.50
C ILE A 33 -13.55 6.12 -11.71
N GLY A 34 -14.52 7.01 -11.52
CA GLY A 34 -15.04 7.84 -12.62
C GLY A 34 -15.56 7.03 -13.82
N GLY A 35 -16.14 5.84 -13.59
CA GLY A 35 -16.60 4.93 -14.64
C GLY A 35 -15.53 4.02 -15.24
N TRP A 36 -14.25 4.22 -14.92
CA TRP A 36 -13.17 3.33 -15.33
C TRP A 36 -12.99 2.17 -14.35
N ALA A 37 -13.15 0.94 -14.84
CA ALA A 37 -12.86 -0.26 -14.07
C ALA A 37 -11.34 -0.53 -14.09
N ALA A 38 -10.69 -0.33 -12.95
CA ALA A 38 -9.26 -0.56 -12.84
C ALA A 38 -8.93 -2.06 -13.05
N PRO A 39 -7.96 -2.41 -13.90
CA PRO A 39 -7.60 -3.81 -14.13
C PRO A 39 -7.01 -4.45 -12.86
N MET A 40 -7.19 -5.77 -12.69
CA MET A 40 -6.67 -6.49 -11.51
C MET A 40 -5.14 -6.46 -11.44
N GLY A 41 -4.46 -6.48 -12.59
CA GLY A 41 -2.98 -6.38 -12.67
C GLY A 41 -2.43 -5.13 -11.98
N LEU A 42 -3.17 -4.01 -11.99
CA LEU A 42 -2.75 -2.79 -11.30
C LEU A 42 -2.71 -2.97 -9.78
N SER A 43 -3.61 -3.78 -9.21
CA SER A 43 -3.61 -4.06 -7.77
C SER A 43 -2.49 -5.00 -7.35
N TRP A 44 -2.09 -5.94 -8.20
CA TRP A 44 -0.88 -6.74 -7.94
C TRP A 44 0.37 -5.86 -7.87
N ALA A 45 0.56 -4.98 -8.85
CA ALA A 45 1.69 -4.04 -8.85
C ALA A 45 1.66 -3.12 -7.62
N ALA A 46 0.50 -2.51 -7.34
CA ALA A 46 0.34 -1.61 -6.21
C ALA A 46 0.53 -2.32 -4.86
N PHE A 47 0.09 -3.58 -4.72
CA PHE A 47 0.33 -4.40 -3.54
C PHE A 47 1.83 -4.57 -3.26
N PHE A 48 2.60 -5.05 -4.24
CA PHE A 48 4.04 -5.29 -4.03
C PHE A 48 4.81 -4.00 -3.75
N ILE A 49 4.49 -2.92 -4.47
CA ILE A 49 5.16 -1.62 -4.26
C ILE A 49 4.85 -1.07 -2.86
N SER A 50 3.58 -1.04 -2.48
CA SER A 50 3.17 -0.52 -1.16
C SER A 50 3.71 -1.40 -0.01
N ALA A 51 3.71 -2.72 -0.15
CA ALA A 51 4.30 -3.62 0.83
C ALA A 51 5.81 -3.38 1.00
N LEU A 52 6.54 -3.18 -0.10
CA LEU A 52 7.98 -2.88 -0.06
C LEU A 52 8.26 -1.53 0.61
N LEU A 53 7.49 -0.50 0.28
CA LEU A 53 7.61 0.83 0.89
C LEU A 53 7.27 0.80 2.39
N ALA A 54 6.24 0.06 2.78
CA ALA A 54 5.90 -0.16 4.18
C ALA A 54 7.06 -0.83 4.94
N TRP A 55 7.63 -1.89 4.37
CA TRP A 55 8.77 -2.60 4.95
C TRP A 55 9.99 -1.69 5.13
N TRP A 56 10.35 -0.89 4.11
CA TRP A 56 11.44 0.08 4.23
C TRP A 56 11.17 1.15 5.28
N GLY A 57 9.95 1.70 5.34
CA GLY A 57 9.58 2.69 6.34
C GLY A 57 9.71 2.16 7.77
N PHE A 58 9.23 0.95 8.06
CA PHE A 58 9.42 0.33 9.37
C PHE A 58 10.89 0.06 9.67
N ARG A 59 11.67 -0.42 8.69
CA ARG A 59 13.10 -0.69 8.85
C ARG A 59 13.92 0.58 9.13
N LEU A 60 13.53 1.73 8.57
CA LEU A 60 14.21 3.01 8.77
C LEU A 60 13.73 3.73 10.04
N GLY A 61 12.43 3.66 10.37
CA GLY A 61 11.86 4.29 11.57
C GLY A 61 12.02 3.50 12.88
N GLY A 62 12.39 2.22 12.79
CA GLY A 62 12.70 1.35 13.93
C GLY A 62 14.16 1.42 14.40
N ARG A 63 15.02 2.15 13.69
CA ARG A 63 16.40 2.47 14.10
C ARG A 63 16.41 3.74 14.93
#